data_AF-A0A2D0AFK6-F1
#
_entry.id   AF-A0A2D0AFK6-F1
#
_cell.length_a   1.000
_cell.length_b   1.000
_cell.length_c   1.000
_cell.angle_alpha   90.00
_cell.angle_beta   90.00
_cell.angle_gamma   90.00
#
_symmetry.space_group_name_H-M   'P 1'
#
loop_
_entity.id
_entity.type
_entity.pdbx_description
1 polymer ?
#
loop_
_entity_poly.entity_id
_entity_poly.type
_entity_poly.pdbx_seq_one_letter_code
_entity_poly.pdbx_strand_id
1 'polypeptide(L)'
;RGLTPHEFVCAQWQKNPVNFTHDPTHLTLGLYSYPSQTVGQTGWAYSVYLLARFGEQPHPVSFYAAHYQRAFPFVLAEFTDPAYRTPLEQLTYCYGVRTFERGLNWFGLLGSESQVPVLHQPDQSLTASPLLAQLFAVQQGPV
;
A
#
# COMPACT_ATOMS: atom_id res chain seq x y z
N ARG A 1 -16.56 11.47 -19.84
CA ARG A 1 -16.24 10.62 -18.66
C ARG A 1 -15.03 11.26 -17.97
N GLY A 2 -15.01 11.33 -16.65
CA GLY A 2 -13.86 11.88 -15.91
C GLY A 2 -12.64 10.96 -16.00
N LEU A 3 -11.47 11.48 -15.65
CA LEU A 3 -10.26 10.69 -15.48
C LEU A 3 -10.46 9.70 -14.32
N THR A 4 -10.01 8.46 -14.47
CA THR A 4 -9.79 7.57 -13.34
C THR A 4 -8.76 8.20 -12.39
N PRO A 5 -8.72 7.85 -11.11
CA PRO A 5 -7.78 8.51 -10.22
C PRO A 5 -6.31 8.21 -10.57
N HIS A 6 -6.00 7.08 -11.23
CA HIS A 6 -4.70 6.86 -11.87
C HIS A 6 -4.42 7.87 -12.99
N GLU A 7 -5.33 7.99 -13.96
CA GLU A 7 -5.15 8.92 -15.08
C GLU A 7 -5.04 10.37 -14.58
N PHE A 8 -5.75 10.71 -13.51
CA PHE A 8 -5.61 11.99 -12.83
C PHE A 8 -4.22 12.17 -12.23
N VAL A 9 -3.71 11.21 -11.45
CA VAL A 9 -2.37 11.29 -10.84
C VAL A 9 -1.29 11.40 -11.92
N CYS A 10 -1.36 10.62 -12.99
CA CYS A 10 -0.43 10.73 -14.12
C CYS A 10 -0.52 12.08 -14.82
N ALA A 11 -1.73 12.61 -15.02
CA ALA A 11 -1.92 13.95 -15.59
C ALA A 11 -1.40 15.07 -14.67
N GLN A 12 -1.48 14.92 -13.35
CA GLN A 12 -0.88 15.87 -12.39
C GLN A 12 0.64 15.77 -12.36
N TRP A 13 1.19 14.55 -12.42
CA TRP A 13 2.63 14.33 -12.48
C TRP A 13 3.25 14.98 -13.72
N GLN A 14 2.62 14.84 -14.90
CA GLN A 14 3.07 15.51 -16.12
C GLN A 14 3.10 17.04 -16.00
N LYS A 15 2.25 17.63 -15.15
CA LYS A 15 2.20 19.07 -14.93
C LYS A 15 3.22 19.54 -13.88
N ASN A 16 3.40 18.77 -12.81
CA ASN A 16 4.25 19.13 -11.67
C ASN A 16 5.00 17.90 -11.13
N PRO A 17 6.05 17.42 -11.82
CA PRO A 17 6.72 16.17 -11.46
C PRO A 17 7.45 16.26 -10.11
N VAL A 18 7.88 17.46 -9.71
CA VAL A 18 8.58 17.72 -8.43
C VAL A 18 7.73 17.45 -7.19
N ASN A 19 6.41 17.36 -7.33
CA ASN A 19 5.50 17.05 -6.23
C ASN A 19 5.45 15.55 -5.90
N PHE A 20 6.11 14.71 -6.69
CA PHE A 20 6.08 13.26 -6.55
C PHE A 20 7.50 12.72 -6.41
N THR A 21 7.70 11.76 -5.53
CA THR A 21 8.99 11.10 -5.32
C THR A 21 9.36 10.11 -6.42
N HIS A 22 8.36 9.60 -7.16
CA HIS A 22 8.52 8.61 -8.23
C HIS A 22 7.58 8.87 -9.41
N ASP A 23 7.95 8.35 -10.59
CA ASP A 23 7.11 8.38 -11.79
C ASP A 23 5.95 7.36 -11.67
N PRO A 24 4.67 7.82 -11.65
CA PRO A 24 3.52 6.95 -11.46
C PRO A 24 3.10 6.22 -12.75
N THR A 25 3.59 6.61 -13.93
CA THR A 25 3.12 6.12 -15.24
C THR A 25 3.45 4.65 -15.47
N HIS A 26 4.45 4.12 -14.77
CA HIS A 26 4.94 2.76 -14.97
C HIS A 26 4.27 1.70 -14.07
N LEU A 27 3.37 2.06 -13.14
CA LEU A 27 3.21 1.23 -11.94
C LEU A 27 1.78 1.07 -11.36
N THR A 28 0.73 1.68 -11.90
CA THR A 28 -0.58 1.85 -11.20
C THR A 28 -1.61 0.73 -11.25
N LEU A 29 -1.40 -0.39 -11.95
CA LEU A 29 -2.41 -1.47 -11.92
C LEU A 29 -2.62 -2.06 -10.53
N GLY A 30 -1.72 -1.76 -9.59
CA GLY A 30 -1.74 -2.30 -8.24
C GLY A 30 -2.91 -1.83 -7.37
N LEU A 31 -3.18 -0.52 -7.32
CA LEU A 31 -4.12 0.04 -6.34
C LEU A 31 -5.61 -0.26 -6.69
N TYR A 32 -5.90 -0.61 -7.94
CA TYR A 32 -7.26 -0.68 -8.49
C TYR A 32 -7.78 -2.08 -8.79
N SER A 33 -6.99 -3.14 -8.57
CA SER A 33 -7.34 -4.49 -9.02
C SER A 33 -7.80 -5.44 -7.90
N TYR A 34 -8.47 -4.93 -6.88
CA TYR A 34 -9.28 -5.80 -6.01
C TYR A 34 -10.68 -5.91 -6.63
N PRO A 35 -11.13 -7.11 -7.08
CA PRO A 35 -12.49 -7.30 -7.60
C PRO A 35 -13.56 -6.82 -6.62
N SER A 36 -13.30 -6.87 -5.32
CA SER A 36 -14.16 -6.27 -4.29
C SER A 36 -13.98 -4.76 -4.19
N GLN A 37 -15.02 -3.99 -4.58
CA GLN A 37 -15.06 -2.54 -4.40
C GLN A 37 -14.82 -2.11 -2.94
N THR A 38 -15.32 -2.88 -1.97
CA THR A 38 -15.16 -2.56 -0.54
C THR A 38 -13.69 -2.65 -0.12
N VAL A 39 -12.96 -3.69 -0.54
CA VAL A 39 -11.54 -3.86 -0.21
C VAL A 39 -10.68 -2.76 -0.84
N GLY A 40 -10.96 -2.37 -2.09
CA GLY A 40 -10.29 -1.24 -2.72
C GLY A 40 -10.59 0.10 -2.04
N GLN A 41 -11.85 0.35 -1.65
CA GLN A 41 -12.28 1.63 -1.08
C GLN A 41 -11.86 1.82 0.37
N THR A 42 -11.89 0.78 1.21
CA THR A 42 -11.53 0.88 2.64
C THR A 42 -10.16 0.33 2.96
N GLY A 43 -9.62 -0.54 2.11
CA GLY A 43 -8.33 -1.19 2.35
C GLY A 43 -7.18 -0.20 2.43
N TRP A 44 -7.14 0.83 1.59
CA TRP A 44 -6.09 1.85 1.64
C TRP A 44 -6.10 2.61 2.98
N ALA A 45 -7.29 2.98 3.48
CA ALA A 45 -7.45 3.69 4.74
C ALA A 45 -7.03 2.81 5.93
N TYR A 46 -7.34 1.51 5.87
CA TYR A 46 -6.87 0.56 6.86
C TYR A 46 -5.34 0.40 6.83
N SER A 47 -4.72 0.40 5.65
CA SER A 47 -3.26 0.37 5.52
C SER A 47 -2.58 1.63 6.07
N VAL A 48 -3.16 2.81 5.82
CA VAL A 48 -2.72 4.08 6.43
C VAL A 48 -2.84 4.00 7.95
N TYR A 49 -3.96 3.47 8.46
CA TYR A 49 -4.15 3.23 9.89
C TYR A 49 -3.09 2.31 10.48
N LEU A 50 -2.79 1.18 9.85
CA LEU A 50 -1.78 0.25 10.32
C LEU A 50 -0.39 0.90 10.35
N LEU A 51 -0.04 1.64 9.30
CA LEU A 51 1.25 2.34 9.24
C LEU A 51 1.32 3.44 10.30
N ALA A 52 0.24 4.17 10.56
CA ALA A 52 0.20 5.18 11.62
C ALA A 52 0.26 4.57 13.02
N ARG A 53 -0.31 3.37 13.19
CA ARG A 53 -0.36 2.66 14.47
C ARG A 53 0.95 1.96 14.83
N PHE A 54 1.63 1.38 13.84
CA PHE A 54 2.78 0.49 14.06
C PHE A 54 4.08 1.03 13.46
N GLY A 55 4.02 1.96 12.51
CA GLY A 55 5.17 2.39 11.71
C GLY A 55 6.20 3.26 12.45
N GLU A 56 5.99 3.60 13.72
CA GLU A 56 7.05 4.18 14.56
C GLU A 56 8.23 3.21 14.71
N GLN A 57 7.95 1.90 14.70
CA GLN A 57 8.97 0.85 14.73
C GLN A 57 9.06 0.15 13.36
N PRO A 58 10.25 -0.33 12.96
CA PRO A 58 10.40 -1.12 11.75
C PRO A 58 9.62 -2.44 11.84
N HIS A 59 8.74 -2.69 10.87
CA HIS A 59 8.02 -3.95 10.73
C HIS A 59 8.04 -4.45 9.30
N PRO A 60 8.15 -5.78 9.07
CA PRO A 60 8.18 -6.33 7.72
C PRO A 60 6.82 -6.16 7.01
N VAL A 61 6.81 -6.13 5.68
CA VAL A 61 5.57 -6.10 4.89
C VAL A 61 4.60 -7.21 5.31
N SER A 62 5.13 -8.41 5.57
CA SER A 62 4.35 -9.57 6.02
C SER A 62 3.55 -9.31 7.31
N PHE A 63 4.07 -8.50 8.23
CA PHE A 63 3.35 -8.09 9.45
C PHE A 63 2.09 -7.31 9.10
N TYR A 64 2.19 -6.34 8.20
CA TYR A 64 1.06 -5.53 7.76
C TYR A 64 0.07 -6.35 6.91
N ALA A 65 0.56 -7.22 6.04
CA ALA A 65 -0.27 -8.12 5.24
C ALA A 65 -1.11 -9.07 6.11
N ALA A 66 -0.54 -9.58 7.21
CA ALA A 66 -1.26 -10.43 8.15
C ALA A 66 -2.41 -9.68 8.86
N HIS A 67 -2.20 -8.42 9.24
CA HIS A 67 -3.26 -7.57 9.80
C HIS A 67 -4.35 -7.30 8.76
N TYR A 68 -3.95 -6.98 7.53
CA TYR A 68 -4.86 -6.77 6.42
C TYR A 68 -5.74 -8.00 6.14
N GLN A 69 -5.13 -9.18 6.08
CA GLN A 69 -5.85 -10.45 5.92
C GLN A 69 -6.84 -10.71 7.05
N ARG A 70 -6.48 -10.40 8.30
CA ARG A 70 -7.38 -10.53 9.46
C ARG A 70 -8.59 -9.61 9.38
N ALA A 71 -8.41 -8.39 8.90
CA ALA A 71 -9.50 -7.42 8.75
C ALA A 71 -10.40 -7.72 7.55
N PHE A 72 -9.83 -8.30 6.48
CA PHE A 72 -10.55 -8.63 5.24
C PHE A 72 -10.40 -10.12 4.90
N PRO A 73 -10.94 -11.05 5.70
CA PRO A 73 -10.66 -12.49 5.58
C PRO A 73 -11.01 -13.09 4.22
N PHE A 74 -11.98 -12.49 3.52
CA PHE A 74 -12.43 -12.91 2.19
C PHE A 74 -11.45 -12.57 1.07
N VAL A 75 -10.47 -11.68 1.30
CA VAL A 75 -9.48 -11.27 0.29
C VAL A 75 -8.64 -12.43 -0.22
N LEU A 76 -8.45 -13.47 0.60
CA LEU A 76 -7.67 -14.65 0.24
C LEU A 76 -8.36 -15.45 -0.88
N ALA A 77 -9.69 -15.43 -0.94
CA ALA A 77 -10.47 -16.14 -1.95
C ALA A 77 -10.30 -15.58 -3.36
N GLU A 78 -9.72 -14.38 -3.50
CA GLU A 78 -9.41 -13.77 -4.79
C GLU A 78 -8.14 -14.35 -5.43
N PHE A 79 -7.33 -15.10 -4.67
CA PHE A 79 -6.09 -15.74 -5.14
C PHE A 79 -6.33 -17.24 -5.40
N THR A 80 -6.97 -17.55 -6.52
CA THR A 80 -7.42 -18.92 -6.86
C THR A 80 -6.41 -19.76 -7.65
N ASP A 81 -5.38 -19.14 -8.22
CA ASP A 81 -4.38 -19.83 -9.05
C ASP A 81 -3.11 -20.15 -8.24
N PRO A 82 -2.85 -21.41 -7.87
CA PRO A 82 -1.70 -21.78 -7.05
C PRO A 82 -0.41 -22.01 -7.85
N ALA A 83 -0.36 -21.75 -9.17
CA ALA A 83 0.70 -22.25 -10.05
C ALA A 83 2.14 -21.91 -9.61
N TYR A 84 2.35 -20.79 -8.89
CA TYR A 84 3.70 -20.33 -8.50
C TYR A 84 3.87 -19.97 -7.02
N ARG A 85 2.78 -19.72 -6.29
CA ARG A 85 2.79 -19.29 -4.88
C ARG A 85 1.50 -19.70 -4.20
N THR A 86 1.53 -19.90 -2.89
CA THR A 86 0.32 -20.07 -2.08
C THR A 86 -0.53 -18.78 -2.11
N PRO A 87 -1.86 -18.86 -1.92
CA PRO A 87 -2.72 -17.69 -1.83
C PRO A 87 -2.24 -16.63 -0.82
N LEU A 88 -1.66 -17.07 0.30
CA LEU A 88 -1.15 -16.17 1.34
C LEU A 88 0.12 -15.43 0.90
N GLU A 89 1.03 -16.12 0.21
CA GLU A 89 2.22 -15.49 -0.37
C GLU A 89 1.85 -14.51 -1.50
N GLN A 90 0.85 -14.86 -2.32
CA GLN A 90 0.33 -13.96 -3.36
C GLN A 90 -0.32 -12.73 -2.74
N LEU A 91 -1.14 -12.91 -1.70
CA LEU A 91 -1.72 -11.80 -0.94
C LEU A 91 -0.63 -10.90 -0.39
N THR A 92 0.36 -11.45 0.30
CA THR A 92 1.43 -10.68 0.94
C THR A 92 2.22 -9.88 -0.09
N TYR A 93 2.60 -10.53 -1.19
CA TYR A 93 3.31 -9.87 -2.29
C TYR A 93 2.48 -8.75 -2.94
N CYS A 94 1.22 -9.07 -3.28
CA CYS A 94 0.33 -8.08 -3.88
C CYS A 94 0.07 -6.93 -2.91
N TYR A 95 -0.19 -7.21 -1.64
CA TYR A 95 -0.44 -6.20 -0.64
C TYR A 95 0.73 -5.23 -0.52
N GLY A 96 1.98 -5.71 -0.43
CA GLY A 96 3.13 -4.82 -0.29
C GLY A 96 3.43 -4.00 -1.54
N VAL A 97 3.43 -4.64 -2.72
CA VAL A 97 3.62 -3.95 -4.01
C VAL A 97 2.57 -2.86 -4.20
N ARG A 98 1.30 -3.19 -3.97
CA ARG A 98 0.17 -2.29 -4.23
C ARG A 98 0.12 -1.16 -3.21
N THR A 99 0.22 -1.51 -1.94
CA THR A 99 -0.01 -0.58 -0.84
C THR A 99 1.22 0.27 -0.58
N PHE A 100 2.38 -0.35 -0.41
CA PHE A 100 3.57 0.35 0.07
C PHE A 100 4.37 0.92 -1.10
N GLU A 101 4.80 0.08 -2.04
CA GLU A 101 5.70 0.52 -3.12
C GLU A 101 5.02 1.50 -4.08
N ARG A 102 3.78 1.19 -4.48
CA ARG A 102 3.03 1.90 -5.51
C ARG A 102 1.87 2.75 -4.96
N GLY A 103 1.75 2.83 -3.64
CA GLY A 103 0.71 3.61 -2.96
C GLY A 103 1.35 4.62 -2.02
N LEU A 104 1.62 4.21 -0.78
CA LEU A 104 2.07 5.08 0.31
C LEU A 104 3.46 5.69 0.06
N ASN A 105 4.37 4.97 -0.62
CA ASN A 105 5.70 5.49 -0.94
C ASN A 105 5.65 6.70 -1.90
N TRP A 106 4.71 6.72 -2.85
CA TRP A 106 4.57 7.84 -3.80
C TRP A 106 4.18 9.15 -3.13
N PHE A 107 3.43 9.04 -2.04
CA PHE A 107 3.04 10.19 -1.23
C PHE A 107 4.07 10.52 -0.14
N GLY A 108 5.23 9.83 -0.11
CA GLY A 108 6.27 10.04 0.88
C GLY A 108 5.86 9.64 2.30
N LEU A 109 4.91 8.71 2.43
CA LEU A 109 4.37 8.29 3.73
C LEU A 109 5.21 7.20 4.41
N LEU A 110 6.16 6.60 3.69
CA LEU A 110 7.14 5.66 4.23
C LEU A 110 8.44 6.38 4.61
N GLY A 111 9.11 5.93 5.67
CA GLY A 111 10.37 6.48 6.12
C GLY A 111 11.50 6.27 5.12
N SER A 112 12.45 7.21 5.06
CA SER A 112 13.54 7.27 4.07
C SER A 112 14.47 6.06 4.05
N GLU A 113 14.56 5.33 5.17
CA GLU A 113 15.35 4.09 5.30
C GLU A 113 14.63 2.88 4.70
N SER A 114 13.34 3.02 4.36
CA SER A 114 12.58 2.03 3.59
C SER A 114 13.00 2.13 2.12
N GLN A 115 14.26 1.81 1.81
CA GLN A 115 14.72 1.69 0.42
C GLN A 115 13.95 0.55 -0.23
N VAL A 116 12.91 0.89 -1.01
CA VAL A 116 12.16 -0.07 -1.82
C VAL A 116 13.14 -0.67 -2.85
N PRO A 117 13.48 -1.96 -2.76
CA PRO A 117 14.35 -2.58 -3.75
C PRO A 117 13.67 -2.61 -5.12
N VAL A 118 14.43 -2.93 -6.16
CA VAL A 118 13.91 -3.18 -7.52
C VAL A 118 12.83 -4.28 -7.53
N LEU A 119 12.80 -5.14 -6.50
CA LEU A 119 11.85 -6.22 -6.31
C LEU A 119 11.30 -6.21 -4.88
N HIS A 120 9.98 -6.36 -4.76
CA HIS A 120 9.29 -6.54 -3.49
C HIS A 120 9.85 -7.70 -2.66
N GLN A 121 10.20 -7.41 -1.41
CA GLN A 121 10.60 -8.41 -0.42
C GLN A 121 9.63 -8.40 0.77
N PRO A 122 8.98 -9.54 1.10
CA PRO A 122 8.02 -9.60 2.21
C PRO A 122 8.66 -9.32 3.58
N ASP A 123 9.96 -9.55 3.71
CA ASP A 123 10.74 -9.29 4.94
C ASP A 123 11.33 -7.88 4.99
N GLN A 124 11.12 -7.07 3.93
CA GLN A 124 11.53 -5.68 3.94
C GLN A 124 10.81 -4.96 5.08
N SER A 125 11.59 -4.39 5.98
CA SER A 125 11.07 -3.60 7.09
C SER A 125 10.69 -2.20 6.62
N LEU A 126 9.51 -1.75 7.03
CA LEU A 126 8.94 -0.46 6.72
C LEU A 126 8.76 0.35 8.00
N THR A 127 9.01 1.65 7.90
CA THR A 127 8.66 2.65 8.91
C THR A 127 7.75 3.72 8.32
N ALA A 128 7.01 4.42 9.17
CA ALA A 128 6.24 5.60 8.80
C ALA A 128 7.15 6.82 8.68
N SER A 129 6.88 7.69 7.72
CA SER A 129 7.52 9.01 7.69
C SER A 129 6.83 9.99 8.64
N PRO A 130 7.52 11.06 9.07
CA PRO A 130 6.89 12.15 9.83
C PRO A 130 5.73 12.83 9.09
N LEU A 131 5.68 12.75 7.75
CA LEU A 131 4.60 13.31 6.95
C LEU A 131 3.26 12.62 7.22
N LEU A 132 3.28 11.31 7.54
CA LEU A 132 2.07 10.57 7.86
C LEU A 132 1.30 11.19 9.03
N ALA A 133 2.01 11.56 10.11
CA ALA A 133 1.42 12.19 11.29
C ALA A 133 0.95 13.64 11.04
N GLN A 134 1.49 14.31 10.02
CA GLN A 134 1.03 15.65 9.62
C GLN A 134 -0.27 15.60 8.81
N LEU A 135 -0.49 14.51 8.06
CA LEU A 135 -1.65 14.37 7.18
C LEU A 135 -2.82 13.62 7.83
N PHE A 136 -2.54 12.69 8.75
CA PHE A 136 -3.55 11.82 9.33
C PHE A 136 -3.52 11.86 10.85
N ALA A 137 -4.64 12.24 11.46
CA ALA A 137 -4.88 12.06 12.88
C ALA A 137 -5.56 10.70 13.12
N VAL A 138 -4.79 9.71 13.57
CA VAL A 138 -5.34 8.39 13.89
C VAL A 138 -5.61 8.30 15.38
N GLN A 139 -6.89 8.28 15.75
CA GLN A 139 -7.29 7.98 17.13
C GLN A 139 -7.20 6.47 17.35
N GLN A 140 -6.39 6.06 18.32
CA GLN A 140 -6.37 4.67 18.77
C GLN A 140 -7.69 4.44 19.53
N GLY A 141 -8.56 3.57 19.01
CA GLY A 141 -9.72 3.12 19.77
C GLY A 141 -9.29 2.42 21.07
N PRO A 142 -10.14 2.38 22.11
CA PRO A 142 -9.82 1.67 23.34
C PRO A 142 -9.46 0.21 23.01
N VAL A 143 -8.37 -0.26 23.64
CA VAL A 143 -7.90 -1.66 23.57
C VAL A 143 -8.94 -2.59 24.18
#